data_AF-A0AA40E7J4-F1
#
_entry.id   AF-A0AA40E7J4-F1
#
_cell.length_a   1.000
_cell.length_b   1.000
_cell.length_c   1.000
_cell.angle_alpha   90.00
_cell.angle_beta   90.00
_cell.angle_gamma   90.00
#
_symmetry.space_group_name_H-M   'P 1'
#
loop_
_entity.id
_entity.type
_entity.pdbx_description
1 polymer ?
#
loop_
_entity_poly.entity_id
_entity_poly.type
_entity_poly.pdbx_seq_one_letter_code
_entity_poly.pdbx_strand_id
1 'polypeptide(L)'
;MTTADFTKYKAIVIPDCLCNTSLSTIKFLDDTKRIWSPAVTGNMVLIGTDPSFHAKWFNLPGAYAMMQDALSLVSTGKNGTGMYFSLSCYYQSNATAMPIEALSEIGDFQVRGNLSHPCLNNAHLVAKSSVMTSLNDDIASNWNCSVHEVFSEYPRSGPDGFEALAIALNATGIGARSFADNTSGIPNGIQRGMRQWRCQRNPGRFVLRFLQVSAWHDCSRYLPVEHHIKLVKPNPKQHPLHKFQYCRGYIVDCKLLGIQFLCACHGITEQPI
;
A
#
# COMPACT_ATOMS: atom_id res chain seq x y z
N MET A 1 -0.68 -0.04 -22.15
CA MET A 1 -1.16 -1.22 -21.38
C MET A 1 -2.68 -1.19 -21.36
N THR A 2 -3.31 -2.36 -21.34
CA THR A 2 -4.77 -2.54 -21.20
C THR A 2 -5.11 -3.04 -19.79
N THR A 3 -6.39 -3.04 -19.40
CA THR A 3 -6.85 -3.71 -18.17
C THR A 3 -6.43 -5.18 -18.11
N ALA A 4 -6.45 -5.88 -19.26
CA ALA A 4 -6.00 -7.26 -19.38
C ALA A 4 -4.48 -7.42 -19.12
N ASP A 5 -3.69 -6.37 -19.34
CA ASP A 5 -2.27 -6.38 -18.99
C ASP A 5 -2.06 -6.17 -17.51
N PHE A 6 -2.85 -5.31 -16.86
CA PHE A 6 -2.77 -5.09 -15.41
C PHE A 6 -3.21 -6.32 -14.60
N THR A 7 -4.22 -7.06 -15.08
CA THR A 7 -4.72 -8.30 -14.43
C THR A 7 -3.70 -9.43 -14.39
N LYS A 8 -2.60 -9.35 -15.16
CA LYS A 8 -1.50 -10.34 -15.12
C LYS A 8 -0.62 -10.19 -13.86
N TYR A 9 -0.66 -9.04 -13.18
CA TYR A 9 0.17 -8.76 -12.02
C TYR A 9 -0.56 -9.11 -10.72
N LYS A 10 0.22 -9.48 -9.70
CA LYS A 10 -0.32 -9.71 -8.34
C LYS A 10 -0.80 -8.43 -7.68
N ALA A 11 -0.07 -7.33 -7.89
CA ALA A 11 -0.44 -6.03 -7.39
C ALA A 11 0.08 -4.90 -8.29
N ILE A 12 -0.62 -3.76 -8.25
CA ILE A 12 -0.12 -2.47 -8.70
C ILE A 12 0.48 -1.76 -7.48
N VAL A 13 1.71 -1.26 -7.59
CA VAL A 13 2.42 -0.63 -6.48
C VAL A 13 2.72 0.82 -6.84
N ILE A 14 2.15 1.73 -6.07
CA ILE A 14 2.39 3.17 -6.14
C ILE A 14 3.12 3.56 -4.85
N PRO A 15 4.46 3.55 -4.87
CA PRO A 15 5.25 3.97 -3.72
C PRO A 15 5.20 5.49 -3.54
N ASP A 16 5.58 5.96 -2.35
CA ASP A 16 5.81 7.38 -2.14
C ASP A 16 7.09 7.84 -2.87
N CYS A 17 7.07 9.06 -3.39
CA CYS A 17 8.20 9.67 -4.09
C CYS A 17 9.01 10.56 -3.13
N LEU A 18 9.47 9.99 -2.01
CA LEU A 18 10.34 10.66 -1.02
C LEU A 18 9.75 11.99 -0.49
N CYS A 19 8.52 11.95 0.02
CA CYS A 19 7.76 13.12 0.49
C CYS A 19 7.52 14.21 -0.58
N ASN A 20 7.01 13.81 -1.75
CA ASN A 20 6.61 14.77 -2.76
C ASN A 20 5.24 15.39 -2.43
N THR A 21 5.12 16.71 -2.56
CA THR A 21 3.89 17.47 -2.27
C THR A 21 3.11 17.85 -3.53
N SER A 22 3.61 17.50 -4.72
CA SER A 22 3.00 17.87 -5.99
C SER A 22 2.16 16.73 -6.57
N LEU A 23 0.85 16.95 -6.65
CA LEU A 23 -0.10 16.06 -7.32
C LEU A 23 0.24 15.82 -8.81
N SER A 24 1.00 16.72 -9.44
CA SER A 24 1.45 16.54 -10.82
C SER A 24 2.27 15.25 -11.02
N THR A 25 2.97 14.78 -9.98
CA THR A 25 3.81 13.58 -10.05
C THR A 25 3.01 12.28 -10.10
N ILE A 26 1.75 12.30 -9.67
CA ILE A 26 0.81 11.17 -9.74
C ILE A 26 -0.32 11.41 -10.74
N LYS A 27 -0.28 12.51 -11.50
CA LYS A 27 -1.32 12.87 -12.47
C LYS A 27 -1.59 11.75 -13.49
N PHE A 28 -0.57 10.99 -13.87
CA PHE A 28 -0.73 9.87 -14.79
C PHE A 28 -1.69 8.79 -14.25
N LEU A 29 -1.80 8.61 -12.92
CA LEU A 29 -2.74 7.66 -12.32
C LEU A 29 -4.17 8.12 -12.57
N ASP A 30 -4.43 9.42 -12.40
CA ASP A 30 -5.72 10.04 -12.70
C ASP A 30 -6.05 9.97 -14.19
N ASP A 31 -5.10 10.32 -15.06
CA ASP A 31 -5.29 10.30 -16.52
C ASP A 31 -5.56 8.89 -17.08
N THR A 32 -5.15 7.84 -16.36
CA THR A 32 -5.22 6.45 -16.84
C THR A 32 -6.09 5.52 -15.98
N LYS A 33 -6.79 6.05 -14.96
CA LYS A 33 -7.60 5.27 -14.00
C LYS A 33 -8.63 4.35 -14.65
N ARG A 34 -9.24 4.76 -15.76
CA ARG A 34 -10.17 3.91 -16.53
C ARG A 34 -9.55 2.64 -17.09
N ILE A 35 -8.21 2.58 -17.21
CA ILE A 35 -7.47 1.43 -17.74
C ILE A 35 -7.06 0.48 -16.61
N TRP A 36 -6.46 1.01 -15.53
CA TRP A 36 -5.89 0.17 -14.47
C TRP A 36 -6.89 -0.16 -13.35
N SER A 37 -7.81 0.75 -13.00
CA SER A 37 -8.74 0.55 -11.88
C SER A 37 -9.61 -0.70 -12.02
N PRO A 38 -10.15 -1.06 -13.21
CA PRO A 38 -10.95 -2.28 -13.35
C PRO A 38 -10.18 -3.58 -13.12
N ALA A 39 -8.84 -3.56 -13.15
CA ALA A 39 -8.02 -4.72 -12.80
C ALA A 39 -7.89 -4.90 -11.28
N VAL A 40 -8.15 -3.85 -10.49
CA VAL A 40 -7.95 -3.82 -9.03
C VAL A 40 -9.16 -4.41 -8.30
N THR A 41 -9.31 -5.72 -8.39
CA THR A 41 -10.38 -6.48 -7.71
C THR A 41 -9.89 -7.20 -6.45
N GLY A 42 -8.57 -7.17 -6.21
CA GLY A 42 -7.94 -7.81 -5.05
C GLY A 42 -7.90 -6.93 -3.80
N ASN A 43 -7.04 -7.36 -2.86
CA ASN A 43 -6.75 -6.64 -1.63
C ASN A 43 -6.15 -5.27 -1.94
N MET A 44 -6.53 -4.25 -1.17
CA MET A 44 -5.96 -2.91 -1.31
C MET A 44 -5.45 -2.42 0.04
N VAL A 45 -4.34 -1.70 0.03
CA VAL A 45 -3.80 -0.94 1.16
C VAL A 45 -3.46 0.46 0.70
N LEU A 46 -4.06 1.46 1.34
CA LEU A 46 -3.83 2.88 1.09
C LEU A 46 -3.28 3.51 2.37
N ILE A 47 -2.21 4.31 2.25
CA ILE A 47 -1.50 4.87 3.41
C ILE A 47 -1.21 6.35 3.22
N GLY A 48 -1.51 7.17 4.23
CA GLY A 48 -1.32 8.62 4.26
C GLY A 48 0.04 9.06 4.82
N THR A 49 1.12 8.39 4.40
CA THR A 49 2.51 8.71 4.80
C THR A 49 3.50 8.30 3.69
N ASP A 50 4.79 8.49 3.93
CA ASP A 50 5.95 8.39 3.04
C ASP A 50 6.99 7.37 3.58
N PRO A 51 6.62 6.08 3.70
CA PRO A 51 7.49 5.08 4.29
C PRO A 51 8.78 4.87 3.48
N SER A 52 8.81 5.09 2.16
CA SER A 52 10.06 5.00 1.39
C SER A 52 11.02 6.12 1.76
N PHE A 53 10.53 7.33 2.06
CA PHE A 53 11.35 8.43 2.59
C PHE A 53 11.98 8.07 3.94
N HIS A 54 11.15 7.63 4.89
CA HIS A 54 11.58 7.26 6.23
C HIS A 54 12.52 6.04 6.24
N ALA A 55 12.26 5.05 5.39
CA ALA A 55 13.14 3.91 5.20
C ALA A 55 14.49 4.34 4.61
N LYS A 56 14.49 5.12 3.53
CA LYS A 56 15.72 5.46 2.80
C LYS A 56 16.63 6.40 3.57
N TRP A 57 16.08 7.46 4.17
CA TRP A 57 16.88 8.55 4.73
C TRP A 57 17.11 8.45 6.23
N PHE A 58 16.20 7.78 6.94
CA PHE A 58 16.27 7.63 8.39
C PHE A 58 16.46 6.18 8.83
N ASN A 59 16.49 5.23 7.88
CA ASN A 59 16.67 3.80 8.14
C ASN A 59 15.71 3.27 9.22
N LEU A 60 14.45 3.76 9.22
CA LEU A 60 13.48 3.41 10.24
C LEU A 60 12.91 2.02 9.98
N PRO A 61 13.10 1.04 10.90
CA PRO A 61 12.60 -0.32 10.72
C PRO A 61 11.08 -0.38 10.51
N GLY A 62 10.35 0.53 11.17
CA GLY A 62 8.91 0.67 11.02
C GLY A 62 8.45 0.98 9.60
N ALA A 63 9.20 1.80 8.89
CA ALA A 63 8.87 2.18 7.52
C ALA A 63 9.05 1.00 6.55
N TYR A 64 10.10 0.19 6.76
CA TYR A 64 10.27 -1.08 6.05
C TYR A 64 9.17 -2.08 6.38
N ALA A 65 8.84 -2.26 7.66
CA ALA A 65 7.78 -3.15 8.12
C ALA A 65 6.42 -2.78 7.50
N MET A 66 6.07 -1.49 7.50
CA MET A 66 4.84 -0.98 6.89
C MET A 66 4.76 -1.32 5.40
N MET A 67 5.84 -1.09 4.63
CA MET A 67 5.88 -1.45 3.21
C MET A 67 5.79 -2.97 3.01
N GLN A 68 6.54 -3.76 3.77
CA GLN A 68 6.57 -5.22 3.62
C GLN A 68 5.22 -5.87 3.94
N ASP A 69 4.60 -5.49 5.04
CA ASP A 69 3.31 -6.02 5.48
C ASP A 69 2.19 -5.62 4.51
N ALA A 70 2.19 -4.37 4.04
CA ALA A 70 1.22 -3.89 3.06
C ALA A 70 1.38 -4.60 1.70
N LEU A 71 2.62 -4.76 1.21
CA LEU A 71 2.90 -5.49 -0.03
C LEU A 71 2.53 -6.98 0.07
N SER A 72 2.75 -7.59 1.23
CA SER A 72 2.35 -8.97 1.51
C SER A 72 0.83 -9.13 1.48
N LEU A 73 0.08 -8.17 2.04
CA LEU A 73 -1.38 -8.21 2.00
C LEU A 73 -1.93 -8.03 0.59
N VAL A 74 -1.42 -7.07 -0.19
CA VAL A 74 -1.97 -6.80 -1.53
C VAL A 74 -1.62 -7.90 -2.54
N SER A 75 -0.55 -8.66 -2.29
CA SER A 75 -0.11 -9.75 -3.17
C SER A 75 -0.75 -11.12 -2.86
N THR A 76 -1.42 -11.28 -1.71
CA THR A 76 -2.04 -12.55 -1.27
C THR A 76 -3.53 -12.66 -1.60
N GLY A 77 -4.14 -11.61 -2.16
CA GLY A 77 -5.54 -11.59 -2.55
C GLY A 77 -5.88 -12.66 -3.59
N LYS A 78 -6.96 -13.43 -3.37
CA LYS A 78 -7.40 -14.49 -4.28
C LYS A 78 -8.20 -13.98 -5.49
N ASN A 79 -8.68 -12.74 -5.46
CA ASN A 79 -9.65 -12.21 -6.41
C ASN A 79 -9.05 -11.14 -7.33
N GLY A 80 -7.97 -11.44 -8.04
CA GLY A 80 -7.38 -10.52 -9.02
C GLY A 80 -6.28 -9.61 -8.45
N THR A 81 -5.95 -8.54 -9.17
CA THR A 81 -4.80 -7.69 -8.87
C THR A 81 -5.08 -6.84 -7.64
N GLY A 82 -4.16 -6.85 -6.66
CA GLY A 82 -4.22 -5.95 -5.50
C GLY A 82 -3.62 -4.57 -5.80
N MET A 83 -3.68 -3.68 -4.81
CA MET A 83 -3.08 -2.34 -4.94
C MET A 83 -2.49 -1.85 -3.63
N TYR A 84 -1.22 -1.44 -3.68
CA TYR A 84 -0.57 -0.65 -2.64
C TYR A 84 -0.45 0.78 -3.15
N PHE A 85 -0.93 1.75 -2.39
CA PHE A 85 -0.75 3.17 -2.70
C PHE A 85 -0.39 3.97 -1.46
N SER A 86 0.86 4.46 -1.43
CA SER A 86 1.30 5.45 -0.45
C SER A 86 1.08 6.86 -0.99
N LEU A 87 0.38 7.69 -0.23
CA LEU A 87 0.07 9.08 -0.61
C LEU A 87 1.24 10.05 -0.38
N SER A 88 2.38 9.57 0.13
CA SER A 88 3.57 10.38 0.34
C SER A 88 3.23 11.61 1.20
N CYS A 89 3.34 12.80 0.61
CA CYS A 89 3.05 14.09 1.22
C CYS A 89 2.13 14.94 0.31
N TYR A 90 1.40 14.32 -0.62
CA TYR A 90 0.65 15.00 -1.70
C TYR A 90 -0.44 15.95 -1.18
N TYR A 91 -1.04 15.63 -0.04
CA TYR A 91 -2.14 16.32 0.61
C TYR A 91 -1.77 16.84 2.01
N GLN A 92 -0.51 16.71 2.44
CA GLN A 92 -0.09 17.02 3.82
C GLN A 92 -0.39 18.47 4.25
N SER A 93 -0.44 19.40 3.31
CA SER A 93 -0.69 20.83 3.57
C SER A 93 -2.17 21.21 3.44
N ASN A 94 -3.04 20.29 3.02
CA ASN A 94 -4.46 20.55 2.80
C ASN A 94 -5.23 20.37 4.10
N ALA A 95 -5.70 21.48 4.70
CA ALA A 95 -6.53 21.41 5.90
C ALA A 95 -7.96 20.92 5.63
N THR A 96 -8.47 21.15 4.42
CA THR A 96 -9.79 20.71 3.97
C THR A 96 -9.69 19.32 3.34
N ALA A 97 -10.77 18.54 3.46
CA ALA A 97 -10.88 17.25 2.79
C ALA A 97 -10.84 17.44 1.26
N MET A 98 -9.96 16.69 0.61
CA MET A 98 -9.74 16.70 -0.83
C MET A 98 -9.94 15.30 -1.40
N PRO A 99 -10.56 15.17 -2.59
CA PRO A 99 -10.70 13.87 -3.23
C PRO A 99 -9.35 13.30 -3.71
N ILE A 100 -9.21 11.97 -3.65
CA ILE A 100 -8.14 11.26 -4.34
C ILE A 100 -8.62 10.89 -5.75
N GLU A 101 -8.50 11.82 -6.69
CA GLU A 101 -9.03 11.68 -8.06
C GLU A 101 -8.59 10.39 -8.75
N ALA A 102 -7.36 9.95 -8.54
CA ALA A 102 -6.84 8.68 -9.07
C ALA A 102 -7.68 7.46 -8.66
N LEU A 103 -8.37 7.49 -7.52
CA LEU A 103 -9.16 6.38 -7.00
C LEU A 103 -10.66 6.49 -7.34
N SER A 104 -11.10 7.49 -8.10
CA SER A 104 -12.53 7.77 -8.30
C SER A 104 -13.30 6.65 -9.03
N GLU A 105 -12.62 5.78 -9.79
CA GLU A 105 -13.24 4.61 -10.43
C GLU A 105 -13.40 3.42 -9.46
N ILE A 106 -12.78 3.48 -8.27
CA ILE A 106 -12.84 2.45 -7.22
C ILE A 106 -13.82 2.87 -6.13
N GLY A 107 -13.87 4.16 -5.80
CA GLY A 107 -14.77 4.71 -4.80
C GLY A 107 -14.50 6.18 -4.51
N ASP A 108 -15.33 6.76 -3.64
CA ASP A 108 -15.11 8.12 -3.14
C ASP A 108 -14.16 8.07 -1.94
N PHE A 109 -12.98 8.66 -2.10
CA PHE A 109 -11.96 8.75 -1.06
C PHE A 109 -11.62 10.22 -0.86
N GLN A 110 -11.65 10.66 0.38
CA GLN A 110 -11.24 12.00 0.75
C GLN A 110 -10.14 11.97 1.80
N VAL A 111 -9.12 12.79 1.62
CA VAL A 111 -7.98 12.92 2.53
C VAL A 111 -7.72 14.37 2.88
N ARG A 112 -7.07 14.58 4.02
CA ARG A 112 -6.56 15.88 4.43
C ARG A 112 -5.29 15.71 5.26
N GLY A 113 -4.46 16.73 5.26
CA GLY A 113 -3.32 16.87 6.15
C GLY A 113 -3.56 17.95 7.20
N ASN A 114 -2.50 18.71 7.49
CA ASN A 114 -2.45 19.80 8.47
C ASN A 114 -3.07 19.41 9.83
N LEU A 115 -2.67 18.24 10.33
CA LEU A 115 -3.26 17.62 11.53
C LEU A 115 -2.68 18.19 12.83
N SER A 116 -1.42 18.62 12.79
CA SER A 116 -0.71 19.35 13.83
C SER A 116 0.58 19.90 13.21
N HIS A 117 1.19 20.93 13.82
CA HIS A 117 2.48 21.45 13.34
C HIS A 117 3.65 20.77 14.08
N PRO A 118 4.66 20.20 13.39
CA PRO A 118 4.79 20.09 11.93
C PRO A 118 4.03 18.89 11.32
N CYS A 119 3.69 17.87 12.12
CA CYS A 119 2.86 16.71 11.76
C CYS A 119 2.59 15.86 13.01
N LEU A 120 1.71 14.85 12.89
CA LEU A 120 1.43 13.90 13.97
C LEU A 120 2.44 12.75 13.94
N ASN A 121 2.83 12.29 15.12
CA ASN A 121 3.86 11.26 15.29
C ASN A 121 3.36 9.99 16.02
N ASN A 122 2.05 9.92 16.24
CA ASN A 122 1.40 8.87 17.01
C ASN A 122 0.38 8.14 16.13
N ALA A 123 0.79 6.99 15.62
CA ALA A 123 -0.03 6.08 14.85
C ALA A 123 -0.39 4.86 15.69
N HIS A 124 -1.64 4.40 15.59
CA HIS A 124 -2.15 3.27 16.34
C HIS A 124 -2.83 2.27 15.40
N LEU A 125 -2.46 0.99 15.48
CA LEU A 125 -3.06 -0.06 14.68
C LEU A 125 -4.40 -0.49 15.27
N VAL A 126 -5.45 -0.37 14.47
CA VAL A 126 -6.82 -0.74 14.84
C VAL A 126 -7.31 -2.00 14.14
N ALA A 127 -6.51 -2.53 13.21
CA ALA A 127 -6.74 -3.83 12.59
C ALA A 127 -5.45 -4.65 12.55
N LYS A 128 -5.62 -5.98 12.56
CA LYS A 128 -4.54 -6.95 12.46
C LYS A 128 -4.84 -7.94 11.35
N SER A 129 -3.77 -8.50 10.78
CA SER A 129 -3.84 -9.56 9.78
C SER A 129 -2.83 -10.63 10.07
N SER A 130 -3.16 -11.88 9.76
CA SER A 130 -2.19 -12.99 9.81
C SER A 130 -1.00 -12.81 8.87
N VAL A 131 -1.09 -11.93 7.86
CA VAL A 131 0.02 -11.63 6.94
C VAL A 131 0.75 -10.32 7.26
N MET A 132 0.22 -9.51 8.18
CA MET A 132 0.86 -8.27 8.67
C MET A 132 1.40 -8.54 10.08
N THR A 133 2.58 -9.14 10.14
CA THR A 133 3.15 -9.67 11.38
C THR A 133 4.27 -8.80 11.94
N SER A 134 4.81 -7.89 11.14
CA SER A 134 5.91 -7.04 11.56
C SER A 134 5.40 -5.72 12.14
N LEU A 135 4.30 -5.18 11.61
CA LEU A 135 3.74 -3.89 12.00
C LEU A 135 3.08 -3.92 13.40
N ASN A 136 3.47 -2.99 14.26
CA ASN A 136 2.87 -2.70 15.57
C ASN A 136 2.91 -1.19 15.85
N ASP A 137 2.27 -0.75 16.93
CA ASP A 137 2.13 0.69 17.27
C ASP A 137 3.49 1.36 17.47
N ASP A 138 4.41 0.69 18.17
CA ASP A 138 5.74 1.23 18.49
C ASP A 138 6.52 1.53 17.22
N ILE A 139 6.45 0.64 16.23
CA ILE A 139 7.18 0.82 14.97
C ILE A 139 6.41 1.65 13.95
N ALA A 140 5.08 1.77 14.03
CA ALA A 140 4.31 2.67 13.17
C ALA A 140 4.38 4.14 13.64
N SER A 141 4.81 4.37 14.88
CA SER A 141 4.93 5.69 15.52
C SER A 141 6.39 6.16 15.61
N ASN A 142 6.56 7.40 16.08
CA ASN A 142 7.85 7.98 16.44
C ASN A 142 8.84 8.20 15.27
N TRP A 143 8.34 8.41 14.05
CA TRP A 143 9.17 8.71 12.88
C TRP A 143 9.57 10.18 12.76
N ASN A 144 9.33 10.98 13.80
CA ASN A 144 9.27 12.45 13.79
C ASN A 144 8.09 13.02 13.00
N CYS A 145 7.54 12.24 12.05
CA CYS A 145 6.40 12.60 11.21
C CYS A 145 5.60 11.36 10.75
N SER A 146 5.19 10.48 11.66
CA SER A 146 4.54 9.20 11.29
C SER A 146 3.21 9.35 10.52
N VAL A 147 2.57 10.53 10.55
CA VAL A 147 1.28 10.78 9.90
C VAL A 147 1.31 12.11 9.16
N HIS A 148 1.26 12.05 7.83
CA HIS A 148 1.17 13.24 6.97
C HIS A 148 -0.29 13.58 6.65
N GLU A 149 -1.09 12.54 6.40
CA GLU A 149 -2.44 12.66 5.88
C GLU A 149 -3.35 11.61 6.51
N VAL A 150 -4.63 11.95 6.60
CA VAL A 150 -5.68 11.08 7.12
C VAL A 150 -6.87 11.00 6.17
N PHE A 151 -7.48 9.82 6.11
CA PHE A 151 -8.68 9.53 5.34
C PHE A 151 -9.91 10.09 6.07
N SER A 152 -10.44 11.17 5.52
CA SER A 152 -11.65 11.85 5.96
C SER A 152 -12.90 11.05 5.63
N GLU A 153 -12.99 10.50 4.42
CA GLU A 153 -14.06 9.61 3.96
C GLU A 153 -13.52 8.52 3.04
N TYR A 154 -14.16 7.35 3.07
CA TYR A 154 -13.85 6.21 2.20
C TYR A 154 -15.01 5.20 2.24
N PRO A 155 -15.15 4.33 1.22
CA PRO A 155 -16.22 3.33 1.20
C PRO A 155 -16.02 2.34 2.36
N ARG A 156 -16.94 2.30 3.33
CA ARG A 156 -16.84 1.45 4.54
C ARG A 156 -17.74 0.23 4.54
N SER A 157 -18.67 0.15 3.61
CA SER A 157 -19.70 -0.86 3.55
C SER A 157 -19.72 -1.55 2.18
N GLY A 158 -20.41 -2.68 2.12
CA GLY A 158 -20.50 -3.49 0.91
C GLY A 158 -19.36 -4.51 0.76
N PRO A 159 -19.38 -5.30 -0.32
CA PRO A 159 -18.37 -6.32 -0.59
C PRO A 159 -16.96 -5.75 -0.77
N ASP A 160 -16.87 -4.48 -1.19
CA ASP A 160 -15.61 -3.76 -1.45
C ASP A 160 -15.31 -2.68 -0.40
N GLY A 161 -15.96 -2.75 0.76
CA GLY A 161 -15.72 -1.83 1.87
C GLY A 161 -14.31 -1.92 2.43
N PHE A 162 -13.74 -0.77 2.76
CA PHE A 162 -12.47 -0.61 3.45
C PHE A 162 -12.68 -0.51 4.96
N GLU A 163 -11.66 -0.93 5.68
CA GLU A 163 -11.53 -0.81 7.11
C GLU A 163 -10.27 0.00 7.44
N ALA A 164 -10.26 0.68 8.58
CA ALA A 164 -9.03 1.29 9.07
C ALA A 164 -8.01 0.21 9.43
N LEU A 165 -6.78 0.37 8.93
CA LEU A 165 -5.61 -0.40 9.33
C LEU A 165 -4.93 0.28 10.52
N ALA A 166 -4.68 1.59 10.38
CA ALA A 166 -4.03 2.43 11.36
C ALA A 166 -4.77 3.77 11.48
N ILE A 167 -4.64 4.41 12.63
CA ILE A 167 -5.22 5.71 12.92
C ILE A 167 -4.15 6.68 13.43
N ALA A 168 -4.30 7.95 13.08
CA ALA A 168 -3.68 9.05 13.79
C ALA A 168 -4.36 9.16 15.16
N LEU A 169 -3.70 8.65 16.21
CA LEU A 169 -4.31 8.50 17.52
C LEU A 169 -4.64 9.87 18.12
N ASN A 170 -5.85 10.00 18.67
CA ASN A 170 -6.42 11.23 19.23
C ASN A 170 -6.52 12.42 18.24
N ALA A 171 -6.30 12.22 16.95
CA ALA A 171 -6.53 13.25 15.95
C ALA A 171 -8.03 13.62 15.89
N THR A 172 -8.34 14.90 15.73
CA THR A 172 -9.70 15.45 15.73
C THR A 172 -10.06 16.11 14.41
N GLY A 173 -11.35 16.43 14.23
CA GLY A 173 -11.89 17.05 13.03
C GLY A 173 -12.50 16.04 12.05
N ILE A 174 -12.58 16.41 10.78
CA ILE A 174 -13.22 15.58 9.73
C ILE A 174 -12.54 14.21 9.68
N GLY A 175 -13.35 13.15 9.69
CA GLY A 175 -12.93 11.76 9.67
C GLY A 175 -12.74 11.11 11.05
N ALA A 176 -12.76 11.89 12.13
CA ALA A 176 -12.54 11.39 13.49
C ALA A 176 -13.65 10.43 13.92
N ARG A 177 -13.26 9.32 14.55
CA ARG A 177 -14.15 8.25 14.99
C ARG A 177 -13.49 7.37 16.06
N SER A 178 -14.30 6.54 16.70
CA SER A 178 -13.85 5.52 17.67
C SER A 178 -13.76 4.14 17.01
N PHE A 179 -12.85 3.31 17.55
CA PHE A 179 -12.55 1.98 17.05
C PHE A 179 -12.84 0.90 18.09
N ALA A 180 -12.81 -0.37 17.67
CA ALA A 180 -13.28 -1.50 18.48
C ALA A 180 -12.43 -1.77 19.74
N ASP A 181 -11.21 -1.26 19.78
CA ASP A 181 -10.28 -1.33 20.92
C ASP A 181 -10.42 -0.13 21.88
N ASN A 182 -11.50 0.66 21.76
CA ASN A 182 -11.78 1.89 22.51
C ASN A 182 -10.82 3.05 22.24
N THR A 183 -9.96 2.97 21.22
CA THR A 183 -9.18 4.11 20.76
C THR A 183 -10.03 5.04 19.89
N SER A 184 -9.59 6.29 19.75
CA SER A 184 -10.23 7.27 18.89
C SER A 184 -9.18 8.05 18.10
N GLY A 185 -9.52 8.43 16.88
CA GLY A 185 -8.60 9.13 15.98
C GLY A 185 -9.15 9.16 14.56
N ILE A 186 -8.28 9.41 13.60
CA ILE A 186 -8.66 9.45 12.18
C ILE A 186 -7.81 8.44 11.42
N PRO A 187 -8.38 7.57 10.57
CA PRO A 187 -7.60 6.61 9.79
C PRO A 187 -6.49 7.29 8.99
N ASN A 188 -5.25 6.86 9.16
CA ASN A 188 -4.11 7.23 8.31
C ASN A 188 -3.64 6.07 7.42
N GLY A 189 -4.18 4.86 7.64
CA GLY A 189 -4.06 3.73 6.74
C GLY A 189 -5.40 3.00 6.66
N ILE A 190 -5.82 2.62 5.46
CA ILE A 190 -7.04 1.83 5.23
C ILE A 190 -6.75 0.63 4.33
N GLN A 191 -7.53 -0.42 4.49
CA GLN A 191 -7.37 -1.66 3.74
C GLN A 191 -8.71 -2.27 3.32
N ARG A 192 -8.70 -3.02 2.21
CA ARG A 192 -9.82 -3.84 1.71
C ARG A 192 -9.33 -5.25 1.44
N GLY A 193 -10.23 -6.23 1.58
CA GLY A 193 -9.97 -7.63 1.19
C GLY A 193 -9.76 -8.57 2.37
N MET A 194 -9.89 -8.04 3.59
CA MET A 194 -10.12 -8.84 4.78
C MET A 194 -11.45 -8.38 5.38
N ARG A 195 -12.42 -9.30 5.50
CA ARG A 195 -13.53 -9.07 6.41
C ARG A 195 -12.95 -9.16 7.81
N GLN A 196 -13.08 -8.11 8.64
CA GLN A 196 -12.99 -8.31 10.08
C GLN A 196 -13.89 -9.48 10.47
N TRP A 197 -13.43 -10.27 11.43
CA TRP A 197 -14.30 -11.17 12.21
C TRP A 197 -15.23 -10.33 13.10
N ARG A 198 -15.99 -9.40 12.51
CA ARG A 198 -17.12 -8.79 13.20
C ARG A 198 -18.14 -9.91 13.35
N CYS A 199 -18.40 -10.28 14.60
CA CYS A 199 -19.49 -11.17 14.98
C CYS A 199 -20.72 -10.85 14.13
N GLN A 200 -21.11 -11.77 13.26
CA GLN A 200 -22.43 -11.72 12.69
C GLN A 200 -23.40 -11.85 13.86
N ARG A 201 -24.09 -10.75 14.21
CA ARG A 201 -25.34 -10.85 14.96
C ARG A 201 -26.33 -11.60 14.07
N ASN A 202 -26.37 -12.92 14.23
CA ASN A 202 -27.55 -13.75 14.04
C ASN A 202 -27.32 -15.11 14.74
N PRO A 203 -28.10 -15.46 15.79
CA PRO A 203 -28.04 -16.78 16.39
C PRO A 203 -28.83 -17.75 15.50
N GLY A 204 -28.19 -18.26 14.46
CA GLY A 204 -28.78 -19.23 13.53
C GLY A 204 -27.74 -20.23 13.07
N ARG A 205 -27.60 -21.31 13.85
CA ARG A 205 -26.87 -22.57 13.57
C ARG A 205 -26.12 -22.63 12.22
N PHE A 206 -24.80 -22.55 12.27
CA PHE A 206 -23.95 -23.34 11.37
C PHE A 206 -22.78 -23.90 12.17
N VAL A 207 -22.79 -25.22 12.33
CA VAL A 207 -21.72 -26.00 12.96
C VAL A 207 -20.57 -26.08 11.94
N LEU A 208 -19.47 -25.38 12.20
CA LEU A 208 -18.20 -25.60 11.49
C LEU A 208 -17.37 -26.57 12.33
N ARG A 209 -17.25 -27.82 11.84
CA ARG A 209 -16.28 -28.79 12.36
C ARG A 209 -14.87 -28.27 12.08
N PHE A 210 -14.06 -28.14 13.13
CA PHE A 210 -12.62 -27.97 13.04
C PHE A 210 -11.99 -29.26 12.51
N LEU A 211 -11.20 -29.16 11.44
CA LEU A 211 -10.12 -30.12 11.16
C LEU A 211 -8.80 -29.40 11.46
N GLN A 212 -8.28 -29.74 12.62
CA GLN A 212 -6.97 -29.40 13.12
C GLN A 212 -5.93 -30.21 12.32
N VAL A 213 -4.94 -29.56 11.72
CA VAL A 213 -3.68 -30.21 11.34
C VAL A 213 -2.55 -29.40 11.93
N SER A 214 -2.01 -29.94 13.02
CA SER A 214 -0.74 -29.63 13.64
C SER A 214 0.40 -30.22 12.81
N ALA A 215 1.46 -29.45 12.56
CA ALA A 215 2.80 -29.99 12.40
C ALA A 215 3.84 -28.91 12.74
N TRP A 216 4.53 -29.12 13.86
CA TRP A 216 5.84 -28.55 14.17
C TRP A 216 6.90 -29.21 13.28
N HIS A 217 7.96 -28.48 12.90
CA HIS A 217 9.38 -28.84 13.15
C HIS A 217 10.33 -27.72 12.69
N ASP A 218 11.38 -27.58 13.50
CA ASP A 218 12.50 -26.65 13.51
C ASP A 218 13.49 -26.85 12.34
N CYS A 219 14.15 -25.76 11.89
CA CYS A 219 15.53 -25.79 11.40
C CYS A 219 16.11 -24.38 11.24
N SER A 220 16.86 -23.98 12.26
CA SER A 220 17.92 -22.98 12.20
C SER A 220 19.14 -23.51 11.40
N ARG A 221 19.72 -22.69 10.51
CA ARG A 221 21.15 -22.71 10.11
C ARG A 221 21.52 -21.47 9.29
N TYR A 222 22.55 -20.76 9.78
CA TYR A 222 23.31 -19.74 9.05
C TYR A 222 24.24 -20.40 8.01
N LEU A 223 24.49 -19.70 6.89
CA LEU A 223 25.80 -19.38 6.24
C LEU A 223 25.69 -19.16 4.70
N PRO A 224 26.66 -18.44 4.07
CA PRO A 224 26.44 -17.49 2.98
C PRO A 224 26.80 -18.05 1.60
N VAL A 225 26.18 -17.55 0.52
CA VAL A 225 26.71 -17.80 -0.84
C VAL A 225 26.35 -16.66 -1.81
N GLU A 226 27.38 -16.15 -2.48
CA GLU A 226 27.31 -15.34 -3.70
C GLU A 226 26.52 -16.05 -4.80
N HIS A 227 25.71 -15.31 -5.57
CA HIS A 227 25.18 -15.84 -6.83
C HIS A 227 25.25 -14.83 -7.98
N HIS A 228 26.23 -15.07 -8.86
CA HIS A 228 26.01 -14.94 -10.31
C HIS A 228 24.99 -16.00 -10.77
N ILE A 229 24.04 -15.64 -11.63
CA ILE A 229 23.37 -16.43 -12.71
C ILE A 229 22.36 -15.48 -13.39
N LYS A 230 22.60 -15.00 -14.63
CA LYS A 230 22.32 -15.58 -15.97
C LYS A 230 20.84 -15.90 -16.26
N LEU A 231 20.22 -15.05 -17.08
CA LEU A 231 18.96 -15.29 -17.78
C LEU A 231 19.22 -16.18 -19.01
N VAL A 232 18.47 -17.27 -19.17
CA VAL A 232 18.45 -18.08 -20.41
C VAL A 232 17.11 -17.89 -21.11
N LYS A 233 17.15 -17.45 -22.38
CA LYS A 233 15.99 -17.42 -23.29
C LYS A 233 15.99 -18.67 -24.17
N PRO A 234 14.82 -19.21 -24.55
CA PRO A 234 14.74 -20.11 -25.69
C PRO A 234 14.86 -19.29 -26.98
N ASN A 235 15.88 -19.60 -27.78
CA ASN A 235 16.03 -19.12 -29.14
C ASN A 235 15.40 -20.16 -30.08
N PRO A 236 14.67 -19.74 -31.12
CA PRO A 236 15.18 -20.09 -32.43
C PRO A 236 15.02 -18.97 -33.47
N LYS A 237 16.18 -18.57 -34.00
CA LYS A 237 16.45 -17.98 -35.32
C LYS A 237 16.32 -16.45 -35.48
N GLN A 238 17.52 -15.85 -35.47
CA GLN A 238 18.07 -14.76 -36.30
C GLN A 238 17.68 -13.28 -36.04
N HIS A 239 18.75 -12.49 -35.87
CA HIS A 239 18.92 -11.03 -35.65
C HIS A 239 18.69 -10.19 -36.94
N PRO A 240 18.86 -8.83 -36.96
CA PRO A 240 18.97 -7.83 -35.88
C PRO A 240 18.03 -6.61 -36.06
N LEU A 241 17.73 -5.88 -34.99
CA LEU A 241 17.75 -4.41 -34.89
C LEU A 241 17.31 -4.04 -33.47
N HIS A 242 18.30 -3.80 -32.61
CA HIS A 242 18.06 -3.33 -31.25
C HIS A 242 17.56 -1.88 -31.29
N LYS A 243 16.25 -1.68 -31.12
CA LYS A 243 15.70 -0.43 -30.59
C LYS A 243 15.46 -0.62 -29.09
N PHE A 244 16.34 -0.07 -28.28
CA PHE A 244 16.11 0.09 -26.84
C PHE A 244 15.23 1.32 -26.65
N GLN A 245 13.98 1.12 -26.23
CA GLN A 245 13.12 2.22 -25.80
C GLN A 245 13.37 2.43 -24.30
N TYR A 246 14.22 3.39 -23.98
CA TYR A 246 14.48 3.85 -22.62
C TYR A 246 13.26 4.63 -22.10
N CYS A 247 12.59 4.11 -21.07
CA CYS A 247 11.79 4.95 -20.18
C CYS A 247 12.71 5.39 -19.02
N ARG A 248 13.09 6.67 -18.98
CA ARG A 248 13.67 7.31 -17.79
C ARG A 248 12.57 7.47 -16.73
N GLY A 249 12.34 6.40 -16.00
CA GLY A 249 11.57 6.35 -14.76
C GLY A 249 12.11 5.13 -14.02
N TYR A 250 12.53 5.29 -12.77
CA TYR A 250 13.13 4.20 -12.02
C TYR A 250 12.09 3.05 -11.91
N ILE A 251 12.30 1.98 -12.69
CA ILE A 251 11.81 0.66 -12.28
C ILE A 251 12.70 0.31 -11.09
N VAL A 252 12.18 0.50 -9.87
CA VAL A 252 12.79 -0.10 -8.71
C VAL A 252 12.67 -1.61 -8.93
N ASP A 253 13.80 -2.28 -9.11
CA ASP A 253 13.87 -3.74 -9.10
C ASP A 253 13.46 -4.19 -7.69
N CYS A 254 12.15 -4.42 -7.48
CA CYS A 254 11.60 -4.94 -6.23
C CYS A 254 11.96 -6.42 -6.08
N LYS A 255 13.25 -6.70 -5.95
CA LYS A 255 13.84 -8.01 -5.62
C LYS A 255 13.71 -8.36 -4.13
N LEU A 256 12.68 -7.86 -3.46
CA LEU A 256 12.48 -8.11 -2.03
C LEU A 256 11.73 -9.42 -1.73
N LEU A 257 11.07 -10.06 -2.72
CA LEU A 257 10.28 -11.28 -2.47
C LEU A 257 10.26 -12.31 -3.62
N GLY A 258 11.04 -12.14 -4.69
CA GLY A 258 10.94 -13.02 -5.87
C GLY A 258 9.61 -12.90 -6.64
N ILE A 259 8.91 -11.75 -6.50
CA ILE A 259 7.60 -11.47 -7.09
C ILE A 259 7.71 -10.31 -8.10
N GLN A 260 7.02 -10.41 -9.24
CA GLN A 260 6.95 -9.33 -10.22
C GLN A 260 6.02 -8.21 -9.75
N PHE A 261 6.57 -7.00 -9.63
CA PHE A 261 5.84 -5.77 -9.34
C PHE A 261 5.95 -4.79 -10.52
N LEU A 262 4.91 -3.99 -10.73
CA LEU A 262 4.99 -2.79 -11.56
C LEU A 262 5.12 -1.57 -10.63
N CYS A 263 6.27 -0.89 -10.69
CA CYS A 263 6.51 0.37 -9.99
C CYS A 263 6.40 1.53 -10.99
N ALA A 264 5.65 2.58 -10.63
CA ALA A 264 5.51 3.77 -11.45
C ALA A 264 6.05 5.01 -10.69
N CYS A 265 7.18 5.55 -11.15
CA CYS A 265 7.67 6.87 -10.75
C CYS A 265 8.11 7.63 -12.02
N HIS A 266 7.67 8.89 -12.18
CA HIS A 266 8.13 9.77 -13.26
C HIS A 266 8.93 10.95 -12.69
N GLY A 267 10.09 11.24 -13.30
CA GLY A 267 10.89 12.44 -13.06
C GLY A 267 10.66 13.47 -14.16
N ILE A 268 10.65 14.76 -13.82
CA ILE A 268 10.32 15.88 -14.70
C ILE A 268 11.59 16.40 -15.41
N THR A 269 11.52 16.43 -16.75
CA THR A 269 12.25 17.19 -17.79
C THR A 269 13.78 17.31 -17.84
N GLU A 270 14.28 17.13 -19.07
CA GLU A 270 15.62 17.46 -19.57
C GLU A 270 16.00 18.93 -19.33
N GLN A 271 17.24 19.18 -18.90
CA GLN A 271 17.91 20.46 -19.17
C GLN A 271 18.88 20.26 -20.35
N PRO A 272 18.89 21.18 -21.33
CA PRO A 272 19.87 21.13 -22.41
C PRO A 272 21.26 21.45 -21.88
N ILE A 273 22.26 20.79 -22.47
CA ILE A 273 23.69 21.04 -22.27
C ILE A 273 24.04 22.41 -22.87
#